data_AF-A0A2Z6QFP9-F1
#
_entry.id   AF-A0A2Z6QFP9-F1
#
_cell.length_a   1.000
_cell.length_b   1.000
_cell.length_c   1.000
_cell.angle_alpha   90.00
_cell.angle_beta   90.00
_cell.angle_gamma   90.00
#
_symmetry.space_group_name_H-M   'P 1'
#
loop_
_entity.id
_entity.type
_entity.pdbx_description
1 polymer ?
#
loop_
_entity_poly.entity_id
_entity_poly.type
_entity_poly.pdbx_seq_one_letter_code
_entity_poly.pdbx_strand_id
1 'polypeptide(L)'
;MIPLSLALDGDEIAGQDLFLVIIPNNTWINQYGMAAFNAVMDTFATDGMGQNQRRDRNSRHIFHFKEIADLYALRDRIKNNNLAPNAFCVSPDLLNYYQLTFNPIAPNPPVLQQIPIGTAWIITKIGVASSDYTEDRQFFYF
;
A
#
# COMPACT_ATOMS: atom_id res chain seq x y z
N MET A 1 8.96 -32.68 17.54
CA MET A 1 8.66 -31.40 16.86
C MET A 1 9.52 -31.38 15.61
N ILE A 2 8.91 -31.54 14.44
CA ILE A 2 9.65 -31.56 13.16
C ILE A 2 9.86 -30.09 12.73
N PRO A 3 11.07 -29.67 12.33
CA PRO A 3 11.29 -28.34 11.78
C PRO A 3 10.42 -28.15 10.53
N LEU A 4 9.77 -26.99 10.41
CA LEU A 4 8.92 -26.67 9.25
C LEU A 4 9.68 -26.79 7.90
N SER A 5 11.02 -26.69 7.94
CA SER A 5 11.92 -26.86 6.80
C SER A 5 12.05 -28.31 6.29
N LEU A 6 11.54 -29.30 7.02
CA LEU A 6 11.60 -30.73 6.68
C LEU A 6 10.24 -31.30 6.25
N ALA A 7 9.17 -30.48 6.25
CA ALA A 7 7.82 -30.91 5.88
C ALA A 7 7.43 -30.57 4.43
N LEU A 8 8.31 -29.92 3.67
CA LEU A 8 8.07 -29.53 2.29
C LEU A 8 9.14 -30.21 1.42
N ASP A 9 8.74 -31.31 0.77
CA ASP A 9 9.52 -31.96 -0.26
C ASP A 9 9.82 -30.93 -1.37
N GLY A 10 11.08 -30.49 -1.43
CA GLY A 10 11.98 -30.50 -2.58
C GLY A 10 11.60 -29.93 -3.95
N ASP A 11 10.33 -29.78 -4.31
CA ASP A 11 9.89 -29.30 -5.62
C ASP A 11 9.07 -28.01 -5.46
N GLU A 12 9.70 -26.90 -5.87
CA GLU A 12 9.07 -25.61 -6.16
C GLU A 12 8.05 -25.09 -5.12
N ILE A 13 8.56 -24.48 -4.05
CA ILE A 13 8.02 -23.14 -3.73
C ILE A 13 8.55 -22.21 -4.83
N ALA A 14 8.03 -22.38 -6.06
CA ALA A 14 8.13 -21.34 -7.08
C ALA A 14 7.69 -20.06 -6.38
N GLY A 15 8.57 -19.05 -6.35
CA GLY A 15 8.44 -17.89 -5.48
C GLY A 15 6.99 -17.42 -5.40
N GLN A 16 6.50 -17.17 -4.18
CA GLN A 16 5.18 -16.59 -4.00
C GLN A 16 5.14 -15.29 -4.80
N ASP A 17 4.51 -15.33 -5.98
CA ASP A 17 4.23 -14.13 -6.74
C ASP A 17 3.20 -13.36 -5.92
N LEU A 18 3.67 -12.34 -5.20
CA LEU A 18 2.85 -11.45 -4.39
C LEU A 18 2.64 -10.15 -5.16
N PHE A 19 1.37 -9.80 -5.34
CA PHE A 19 0.99 -8.58 -6.03
C PHE A 19 0.24 -7.66 -5.08
N LEU A 20 0.65 -6.40 -5.05
CA LEU A 20 -0.19 -5.31 -4.60
C LEU A 20 -0.93 -4.75 -5.80
N VAL A 21 -2.25 -4.80 -5.77
CA VAL A 21 -3.12 -4.12 -6.72
C VAL A 21 -3.75 -2.92 -6.04
N ILE A 22 -3.54 -1.72 -6.59
CA ILE A 22 -4.13 -0.48 -6.10
C ILE A 22 -5.26 -0.09 -7.05
N ILE A 23 -6.49 -0.11 -6.53
CA ILE A 23 -7.66 0.41 -7.24
C ILE A 23 -7.79 1.90 -6.91
N PRO A 24 -7.71 2.82 -7.89
CA PRO A 24 -7.74 4.25 -7.63
C PRO A 24 -9.06 4.72 -7.03
N ASN A 25 -8.99 5.69 -6.12
CA ASN A 25 -10.17 6.40 -5.64
C ASN A 25 -10.42 7.64 -6.51
N ASN A 26 -11.50 7.63 -7.29
CA ASN A 26 -11.84 8.76 -8.17
C ASN A 26 -12.08 10.07 -7.41
N THR A 27 -12.60 10.02 -6.18
CA THR A 27 -12.77 11.22 -5.35
C THR A 27 -11.42 11.84 -5.00
N TRP A 28 -10.43 11.01 -4.66
CA TRP A 28 -9.06 11.48 -4.42
C TRP A 28 -8.44 12.06 -5.70
N ILE A 29 -8.60 11.38 -6.84
CA ILE A 29 -8.10 11.87 -8.13
C ILE A 29 -8.77 13.20 -8.51
N ASN A 30 -10.05 13.38 -8.26
CA ASN A 30 -10.73 14.65 -8.53
C ASN A 30 -10.19 15.80 -7.67
N GLN A 31 -9.68 15.51 -6.47
CA GLN A 31 -9.12 16.50 -5.56
C GLN A 31 -7.65 16.85 -5.88
N TYR A 32 -6.82 15.86 -6.20
CA TYR A 32 -5.36 16.03 -6.36
C TYR A 32 -4.86 15.91 -7.81
N GLY A 33 -5.68 15.37 -8.70
CA GLY A 33 -5.38 15.15 -10.10
C GLY A 33 -4.67 13.82 -10.38
N MET A 34 -4.80 13.36 -11.64
CA MET A 34 -4.16 12.13 -12.12
C MET A 34 -2.63 12.21 -12.09
N ALA A 35 -2.05 13.40 -12.27
CA ALA A 35 -0.60 13.59 -12.20
C ALA A 35 -0.07 13.30 -10.79
N ALA A 36 -0.77 13.75 -9.74
CA ALA A 36 -0.42 13.45 -8.36
C ALA A 36 -0.57 11.96 -8.05
N PHE A 37 -1.64 11.33 -8.53
CA PHE A 37 -1.84 9.89 -8.40
C PHE A 37 -0.67 9.12 -9.02
N ASN A 38 -0.30 9.45 -10.26
CA ASN A 38 0.81 8.82 -10.96
C ASN A 38 2.14 8.98 -10.22
N ALA A 39 2.40 10.16 -9.63
CA ALA A 39 3.61 10.40 -8.85
C ALA A 39 3.67 9.47 -7.63
N VAL A 40 2.57 9.26 -6.92
CA VAL A 40 2.51 8.29 -5.81
C VAL A 40 2.77 6.87 -6.30
N MET A 41 2.17 6.46 -7.41
CA MET A 41 2.42 5.13 -8.01
C MET A 41 3.86 4.97 -8.52
N ASP A 42 4.50 6.05 -8.97
CA ASP A 42 5.92 6.11 -9.30
C ASP A 42 6.78 5.93 -8.02
N THR A 43 6.39 6.53 -6.87
CA THR A 43 7.04 6.28 -5.57
C THR A 43 6.95 4.82 -5.14
N PHE A 44 5.77 4.19 -5.18
CA PHE A 44 5.62 2.75 -4.88
C PHE A 44 6.50 1.87 -5.80
N ALA A 45 6.61 2.24 -7.08
CA ALA A 45 7.42 1.50 -8.05
C ALA A 45 8.93 1.60 -7.81
N THR A 46 9.41 2.70 -7.23
CA THR A 46 10.84 3.07 -7.28
C THR A 46 11.50 3.22 -5.91
N ASP A 47 10.77 3.48 -4.83
CA ASP A 47 11.39 3.71 -3.51
C ASP A 47 12.27 2.52 -3.06
N GLY A 48 13.51 2.80 -2.69
CA GLY A 48 14.49 1.77 -2.32
C GLY A 48 14.97 0.88 -3.49
N MET A 49 14.72 1.27 -4.75
CA MET A 49 15.17 0.57 -5.95
C MET A 49 15.72 1.55 -7.01
N GLY A 50 16.68 1.07 -7.82
CA GLY A 50 17.35 1.89 -8.84
C GLY A 50 16.48 2.30 -10.04
N GLN A 51 15.39 1.58 -10.35
CA GLN A 51 14.42 1.87 -11.43
C GLN A 51 13.26 0.84 -11.41
N ASN A 52 11.99 1.27 -11.61
CA ASN A 52 10.74 0.57 -12.00
C ASN A 52 10.57 -0.98 -11.83
N GLN A 53 11.32 -1.64 -10.96
CA GLN A 53 11.41 -3.10 -10.90
C GLN A 53 10.18 -3.76 -10.29
N ARG A 54 9.34 -2.99 -9.58
CA ARG A 54 8.13 -3.55 -8.97
C ARG A 54 6.95 -3.60 -9.95
N ARG A 55 6.93 -2.86 -11.05
CA ARG A 55 5.71 -2.79 -11.88
C ARG A 55 5.45 -4.08 -12.63
N ASP A 56 4.21 -4.56 -12.57
CA ASP A 56 3.77 -5.58 -13.52
C ASP A 56 3.57 -4.94 -14.89
N ARG A 57 4.36 -5.32 -15.89
CA ARG A 57 4.22 -4.88 -17.30
C ARG A 57 4.07 -3.35 -17.46
N ASN A 58 4.83 -2.57 -16.67
CA ASN A 58 4.75 -1.10 -16.59
C ASN A 58 3.41 -0.52 -16.09
N SER A 59 2.53 -1.33 -15.50
CA SER A 59 1.31 -0.88 -14.85
C SER A 59 1.62 0.02 -13.65
N ARG A 60 0.84 1.09 -13.48
CA ARG A 60 0.84 1.95 -12.30
C ARG A 60 -0.11 1.48 -11.19
N HIS A 61 -0.71 0.31 -11.35
CA HIS A 61 -1.71 -0.21 -10.42
C HIS A 61 -1.32 -1.55 -9.83
N ILE A 62 -0.28 -2.22 -10.36
CA ILE A 62 0.09 -3.58 -9.99
C ILE A 62 1.58 -3.61 -9.70
N PHE A 63 1.93 -4.05 -8.49
CA PHE A 63 3.31 -4.08 -8.00
C PHE A 63 3.68 -5.46 -7.46
N HIS A 64 4.78 -6.02 -7.95
CA HIS A 64 5.37 -7.27 -7.54
C HIS A 64 6.20 -7.11 -6.27
N PHE A 65 6.06 -8.10 -5.40
CA PHE A 65 6.86 -8.29 -4.21
C PHE A 65 7.27 -9.75 -4.10
N LYS A 66 8.44 -9.97 -3.53
CA LYS A 66 8.91 -11.33 -3.24
C LYS A 66 8.28 -11.86 -1.94
N GLU A 67 8.12 -10.97 -0.97
CA GLU A 67 7.60 -11.31 0.36
C GLU A 67 6.64 -10.23 0.85
N ILE A 68 5.67 -10.63 1.68
CA ILE A 68 4.70 -9.69 2.28
C ILE A 68 5.38 -8.69 3.22
N ALA A 69 6.50 -9.07 3.83
CA ALA A 69 7.31 -8.20 4.66
C ALA A 69 7.87 -7.01 3.87
N ASP A 70 8.30 -7.22 2.62
CA ASP A 70 8.83 -6.16 1.74
C ASP A 70 7.74 -5.14 1.38
N LEU A 71 6.52 -5.63 1.14
CA LEU A 71 5.34 -4.80 0.85
C LEU A 71 5.03 -3.87 2.03
N TYR A 72 4.98 -4.41 3.25
CA TYR A 72 4.69 -3.59 4.43
C TYR A 72 5.87 -2.69 4.83
N ALA A 73 7.11 -3.14 4.66
CA ALA A 73 8.27 -2.28 4.87
C ALA A 73 8.29 -1.09 3.89
N LEU A 74 7.88 -1.30 2.63
CA LEU A 74 7.69 -0.21 1.67
C LEU A 74 6.57 0.73 2.10
N ARG A 75 5.39 0.20 2.44
CA ARG A 75 4.26 1.00 2.94
C ARG A 75 4.70 1.90 4.08
N ASP A 76 5.39 1.32 5.07
CA ASP A 76 5.82 2.03 6.27
C ASP A 76 6.92 3.06 5.98
N ARG A 77 7.86 2.79 5.07
CA ARG A 77 8.82 3.82 4.63
C ARG A 77 8.12 4.98 3.94
N ILE A 78 7.24 4.72 2.99
CA ILE A 78 6.54 5.80 2.25
C ILE A 78 5.73 6.65 3.24
N LYS A 79 5.01 5.99 4.16
CA LYS A 79 4.20 6.63 5.22
C LYS A 79 5.07 7.44 6.18
N ASN A 80 6.07 6.82 6.80
CA ASN A 80 6.85 7.41 7.89
C ASN A 80 7.84 8.48 7.42
N ASN A 81 8.35 8.36 6.19
CA ASN A 81 9.25 9.35 5.59
C ASN A 81 8.50 10.40 4.76
N ASN A 82 7.16 10.37 4.74
CA ASN A 82 6.31 11.31 4.02
C ASN A 82 6.65 11.43 2.51
N LEU A 83 6.99 10.30 1.87
CA LEU A 83 7.41 10.27 0.46
C LEU A 83 6.25 10.41 -0.53
N ALA A 84 5.02 10.17 -0.06
CA ALA A 84 3.79 10.32 -0.82
C ALA A 84 2.78 11.14 0.00
N PRO A 85 2.97 12.46 0.10
CA PRO A 85 2.06 13.32 0.84
C PRO A 85 0.64 13.18 0.25
N ASN A 86 -0.35 13.03 1.13
CA ASN A 86 -1.77 12.79 0.80
C ASN A 86 -2.14 11.39 0.32
N ALA A 87 -1.19 10.44 0.18
CA ALA A 87 -1.54 9.07 -0.20
C ALA A 87 -2.23 8.29 0.93
N PHE A 88 -1.85 8.60 2.18
CA PHE A 88 -2.40 7.99 3.39
C PHE A 88 -3.41 8.93 4.04
N CYS A 89 -4.50 8.36 4.53
CA CYS A 89 -5.55 9.07 5.23
C CYS A 89 -5.56 8.73 6.71
N VAL A 90 -6.05 9.65 7.51
CA VAL A 90 -6.21 9.45 8.95
C VAL A 90 -7.39 8.50 9.16
N SER A 91 -7.19 7.47 9.99
CA SER A 91 -8.29 6.58 10.37
C SER A 91 -9.40 7.37 11.09
N PRO A 92 -10.69 6.97 10.97
CA PRO A 92 -11.79 7.65 11.65
C PRO A 92 -11.57 7.81 13.16
N ASP A 93 -10.95 6.82 13.80
CA ASP A 93 -10.64 6.84 15.24
C ASP A 93 -9.61 7.93 15.59
N LEU A 94 -8.56 8.07 14.78
CA LEU A 94 -7.58 9.15 14.95
C LEU A 94 -8.20 10.51 14.64
N LEU A 95 -9.08 10.61 13.64
CA LEU A 95 -9.79 11.85 13.33
C LEU A 95 -10.63 12.32 14.52
N ASN A 96 -11.37 11.40 15.16
CA ASN A 96 -12.13 11.69 16.38
C ASN A 96 -11.21 12.15 17.52
N TYR A 97 -10.07 11.47 17.73
CA TYR A 97 -9.09 11.90 18.73
C TYR A 97 -8.60 13.33 18.46
N TYR A 98 -8.20 13.65 17.22
CA TYR A 98 -7.75 14.99 16.84
C TYR A 98 -8.84 16.05 17.04
N GLN A 99 -10.09 15.75 16.69
CA GLN A 99 -11.21 16.67 16.89
C GLN A 99 -11.52 16.93 18.37
N LEU A 100 -11.34 15.92 19.23
CA LEU A 100 -11.54 16.06 20.67
C LEU A 100 -10.35 16.72 21.39
N THR A 101 -9.12 16.58 20.88
CA THR A 101 -7.92 17.16 21.48
C THR A 101 -7.57 18.56 20.95
N PHE A 102 -7.90 18.88 19.70
CA PHE A 102 -7.69 20.20 19.12
C PHE A 102 -8.98 21.01 19.17
N ASN A 103 -8.95 22.08 19.97
CA ASN A 103 -10.04 23.03 20.12
C ASN A 103 -10.46 23.61 18.74
N PRO A 104 -11.76 23.60 18.36
CA PRO A 104 -12.25 24.07 17.04
C PRO A 104 -12.01 25.56 16.72
N ILE A 105 -11.32 26.29 17.60
CA ILE A 105 -11.00 27.72 17.49
C ILE A 105 -9.52 27.95 17.12
N ALA A 106 -8.74 26.89 16.87
CA ALA A 106 -7.37 27.03 16.39
C ALA A 106 -7.40 27.72 15.01
N PRO A 107 -6.66 28.82 14.80
CA PRO A 107 -6.77 29.63 13.58
C PRO A 107 -6.32 28.92 12.30
N ASN A 108 -5.69 27.75 12.40
CA ASN A 108 -5.32 26.88 11.29
C ASN A 108 -5.34 25.41 11.76
N PRO A 109 -6.49 24.71 11.76
CA PRO A 109 -6.51 23.28 12.05
C PRO A 109 -5.67 22.55 10.98
N PRO A 110 -4.92 21.49 11.35
CA PRO A 110 -4.17 20.72 10.37
C PRO A 110 -5.12 20.13 9.33
N VAL A 111 -4.77 20.27 8.04
CA VAL A 111 -5.52 19.63 6.96
C VAL A 111 -5.20 18.13 7.00
N LEU A 112 -6.09 17.37 7.63
CA LEU A 112 -5.98 15.92 7.71
C LEU A 112 -6.56 15.30 6.43
N GLN A 113 -5.75 14.50 5.72
CA GLN A 113 -6.24 13.70 4.60
C GLN A 113 -7.27 12.68 5.13
N GLN A 114 -8.51 12.75 4.64
CA GLN A 114 -9.59 11.85 5.09
C GLN A 114 -9.96 10.79 4.05
N ILE A 115 -9.49 10.97 2.80
CA ILE A 115 -9.83 10.10 1.68
C ILE A 115 -8.58 9.31 1.31
N PRO A 116 -8.57 7.97 1.37
CA PRO A 116 -7.42 7.20 0.90
C PRO A 116 -7.26 7.36 -0.61
N ILE A 117 -6.02 7.29 -1.09
CA ILE A 117 -5.71 7.35 -2.54
C ILE A 117 -6.39 6.23 -3.35
N GLY A 118 -6.72 5.12 -2.70
CA GLY A 118 -7.31 3.95 -3.33
C GLY A 118 -7.60 2.84 -2.34
N THR A 119 -7.91 1.67 -2.88
CA THR A 119 -8.04 0.42 -2.13
C THR A 119 -6.88 -0.50 -2.48
N ALA A 120 -6.28 -1.13 -1.48
CA ALA A 120 -5.21 -2.10 -1.67
C ALA A 120 -5.79 -3.53 -1.68
N TRP A 121 -5.45 -4.29 -2.71
CA TRP A 121 -5.70 -5.72 -2.81
C TRP A 121 -4.38 -6.45 -2.86
N ILE A 122 -4.23 -7.44 -1.99
CA ILE A 122 -3.05 -8.30 -1.93
C ILE A 122 -3.42 -9.62 -2.58
N ILE A 123 -2.73 -9.97 -3.65
CA ILE A 123 -2.92 -11.23 -4.38
C ILE A 123 -1.69 -12.09 -4.15
N THR A 124 -1.89 -13.29 -3.63
CA THR A 124 -0.82 -14.27 -3.40
C THR A 124 -1.06 -15.49 -4.27
N LYS A 125 -0.08 -15.87 -5.09
CA LYS A 125 -0.13 -17.14 -5.81
C LYS A 125 0.10 -18.30 -4.82
N ILE A 126 -0.88 -19.19 -4.70
CA ILE A 126 -0.85 -20.34 -3.78
C ILE A 126 -0.63 -21.68 -4.50
N GLY A 127 -0.53 -21.65 -5.83
CA GLY A 127 -0.20 -22.82 -6.66
C GLY A 127 -0.12 -22.46 -8.14
N VAL A 128 0.01 -23.48 -9.00
CA VAL A 128 0.18 -23.30 -10.46
C VAL A 128 -1.02 -22.62 -11.11
N ALA A 129 -2.23 -22.91 -10.65
CA ALA A 129 -3.49 -22.41 -11.22
C ALA A 129 -4.41 -21.71 -10.21
N SER A 130 -3.89 -21.37 -9.02
CA SER A 130 -4.69 -20.80 -7.95
C SER A 130 -4.00 -19.61 -7.28
N SER A 131 -4.78 -18.58 -7.00
CA SER A 131 -4.37 -17.39 -6.28
C SER A 131 -5.41 -17.09 -5.21
N ASP A 132 -4.92 -16.67 -4.05
CA ASP A 132 -5.74 -16.06 -3.01
C ASP A 132 -5.68 -14.53 -3.15
N TYR A 133 -6.74 -13.85 -2.73
CA TYR A 133 -6.82 -12.40 -2.79
C TYR A 133 -7.58 -11.84 -1.60
N THR A 134 -7.05 -10.77 -1.02
CA THR A 134 -7.66 -10.10 0.12
C THR A 134 -7.56 -8.60 0.00
N GLU A 135 -8.59 -7.90 0.45
CA GLU A 135 -8.59 -6.45 0.57
C GLU A 135 -7.89 -6.05 1.88
N ASP A 136 -6.83 -5.25 1.79
CA ASP A 136 -6.21 -4.63 2.97
C ASP A 136 -6.83 -3.24 3.21
N ARG A 137 -7.85 -3.23 4.07
CA ARG A 137 -8.60 -2.02 4.44
C ARG A 137 -7.81 -1.03 5.27
N GLN A 138 -6.62 -1.39 5.76
CA GLN A 138 -5.78 -0.52 6.60
C GLN A 138 -4.53 -0.02 5.85
N PHE A 139 -4.29 -0.50 4.63
CA PHE A 139 -3.08 -0.22 3.89
C PHE A 139 -2.78 1.28 3.69
N PHE A 140 -3.80 2.09 3.42
CA PHE A 140 -3.67 3.53 3.22
C PHE A 140 -4.08 4.36 4.44
N TYR A 141 -4.04 3.79 5.64
CA TYR A 141 -4.45 4.47 6.87
C TYR A 141 -3.28 4.75 7.82
N PHE A 142 -3.39 5.86 8.55
CA PHE A 142 -2.52 6.19 9.67
C PHE A 142 -2.83 5.36 10.91
#